data_AF-A0AAV7I1G7-F1
#
_entry.id   AF-A0AAV7I1G7-F1
#
_cell.length_a   1.000
_cell.length_b   1.000
_cell.length_c   1.000
_cell.angle_alpha   90.00
_cell.angle_beta   90.00
_cell.angle_gamma   90.00
#
_symmetry.space_group_name_H-M   'P 1'
#
loop_
_entity.id
_entity.type
_entity.pdbx_description
1 polymer ?
#
loop_
_entity_poly.entity_id
_entity_poly.type
_entity_poly.pdbx_seq_one_letter_code
_entity_poly.pdbx_strand_id
1 'polypeptide(L)'
;MISHPDPEKLNRQALKLLSALAANDNVENYIVTRGSCPLIVSVINRFKGSESVVAAGFSCISALTLRSSSNAGVFYDCGAPIVMLDAMKQFPKSHKTLRHACRAIRNMANHGVAVEAEAKAALRDLGLKVELKEPWTGKSIALQN
;
A
#
# COMPACT_ATOMS: atom_id res chain seq x y z
N MET A 1 11.79 -25.65 14.74
CA MET A 1 10.96 -24.47 14.38
C MET A 1 9.65 -24.58 15.14
N ILE A 2 9.39 -23.67 16.07
CA ILE A 2 8.21 -23.71 16.94
C ILE A 2 6.98 -23.49 16.05
N SER A 3 6.20 -24.55 15.84
CA SER A 3 4.93 -24.50 15.12
C SER A 3 3.95 -23.68 15.93
N HIS A 4 3.88 -22.37 15.66
CA HIS A 4 2.88 -21.52 16.30
C HIS A 4 1.48 -22.03 15.92
N PRO A 5 0.54 -22.16 16.89
CA PRO A 5 -0.78 -22.75 16.65
C PRO A 5 -1.64 -22.01 15.62
N ASP A 6 -1.30 -20.75 15.31
CA ASP A 6 -2.03 -19.93 14.35
C ASP A 6 -1.07 -18.95 13.64
N PRO A 7 -0.43 -19.37 12.54
CA PRO A 7 0.50 -18.53 11.81
C PRO A 7 -0.19 -17.31 11.16
N GLU A 8 -1.49 -17.40 10.85
CA GLU A 8 -2.25 -16.28 10.28
C GLU A 8 -2.45 -15.17 11.31
N LYS A 9 -2.92 -15.51 12.51
CA LYS A 9 -3.08 -14.52 13.59
C LYS A 9 -1.76 -13.88 13.97
N LEU A 10 -0.68 -14.66 14.02
CA LEU A 10 0.66 -14.14 14.32
C LEU A 10 1.10 -13.11 13.27
N ASN A 11 1.04 -13.46 11.98
CA ASN A 11 1.43 -12.56 10.90
C ASN A 11 0.54 -11.31 10.87
N ARG A 12 -0.78 -11.48 11.04
CA ARG A 12 -1.71 -10.35 11.14
C ARG A 12 -1.35 -9.40 12.28
N GLN A 13 -1.02 -9.94 13.45
CA GLN A 13 -0.70 -9.11 14.61
C GLN A 13 0.66 -8.43 14.47
N ALA A 14 1.65 -9.12 13.88
CA ALA A 14 2.94 -8.53 13.54
C ALA A 14 2.80 -7.37 12.54
N LEU A 15 1.99 -7.53 11.50
CA LEU A 15 1.71 -6.47 10.52
C LEU A 15 1.01 -5.26 11.14
N LYS A 16 0.09 -5.49 12.08
CA LYS A 16 -0.56 -4.42 12.84
C LYS A 16 0.42 -3.66 13.72
N LEU A 17 1.32 -4.38 14.41
CA LEU A 17 2.36 -3.77 15.23
C LEU A 17 3.30 -2.92 14.35
N LEU A 18 3.77 -3.47 13.24
CA LEU A 18 4.57 -2.75 12.24
C LEU A 18 3.85 -1.48 11.76
N SER A 19 2.57 -1.58 11.42
CA SER A 19 1.77 -0.43 11.01
C SER A 19 1.61 0.63 12.11
N ALA A 20 1.58 0.23 13.39
CA ALA A 20 1.52 1.16 14.51
C ALA A 20 2.88 1.83 14.76
N LEU A 21 3.98 1.09 14.65
CA LEU A 21 5.34 1.62 14.75
C LEU A 21 5.65 2.61 13.61
N ALA A 22 5.16 2.33 12.41
CA ALA A 22 5.26 3.20 11.25
C ALA A 22 4.51 4.54 11.42
N ALA A 23 3.71 4.72 12.47
CA ALA A 23 3.11 6.03 12.75
C ALA A 23 4.15 7.09 13.14
N ASN A 24 5.37 6.69 13.50
CA ASN A 24 6.52 7.54 13.78
C ASN A 24 7.46 7.62 12.56
N ASP A 25 7.68 8.83 12.06
CA ASP A 25 8.41 9.09 10.81
C ASP A 25 9.89 8.66 10.86
N ASN A 26 10.51 8.62 12.04
CA ASN A 26 11.88 8.11 12.20
C ASN A 26 11.91 6.57 12.13
N VAL A 27 10.86 5.94 12.63
CA VAL A 27 10.76 4.47 12.71
C VAL A 27 10.34 3.87 11.38
N GLU A 28 9.47 4.54 10.61
CA GLU A 28 9.03 4.03 9.30
C GLU A 28 10.21 3.85 8.32
N ASN A 29 11.10 4.83 8.24
CA ASN A 29 12.25 4.79 7.33
C ASN A 29 13.25 3.72 7.79
N TYR A 30 13.39 3.54 9.10
CA TYR A 30 14.24 2.48 9.65
C TYR A 30 13.69 1.09 9.34
N ILE A 31 12.37 0.90 9.45
CA ILE A 31 11.67 -0.35 9.11
C ILE A 31 11.96 -0.72 7.64
N VAL A 32 11.75 0.23 6.72
CA VAL A 32 11.94 0.02 5.28
C VAL A 32 13.42 -0.25 4.94
N THR A 33 14.34 0.54 5.50
CA THR A 33 15.80 0.40 5.27
C THR A 33 16.34 -0.95 5.75
N ARG A 34 15.70 -1.56 6.77
CA ARG A 34 16.06 -2.89 7.27
C ARG A 34 15.55 -4.04 6.40
N GLY A 35 14.93 -3.76 5.24
CA GLY A 35 14.47 -4.78 4.30
C GLY A 35 13.12 -5.38 4.66
N SER A 36 12.24 -4.63 5.34
CA SER A 36 10.89 -5.11 5.66
C SER A 36 9.98 -5.24 4.43
N CYS A 37 10.24 -4.49 3.35
CA CYS A 37 9.34 -4.42 2.19
C CYS A 37 9.16 -5.77 1.49
N PRO A 38 10.24 -6.51 1.10
CA PRO A 38 10.07 -7.84 0.50
C PRO A 38 9.38 -8.83 1.43
N LEU A 39 9.63 -8.74 2.74
CA LEU A 39 9.01 -9.61 3.74
C LEU A 39 7.50 -9.37 3.82
N ILE A 40 7.06 -8.11 3.85
CA ILE A 40 5.63 -7.77 3.89
C ILE A 40 4.94 -8.28 2.62
N VAL A 41 5.52 -8.06 1.44
CA VAL A 41 4.97 -8.56 0.17
C VAL A 41 4.92 -10.09 0.15
N SER A 42 5.96 -10.77 0.63
CA SER A 42 6.03 -12.23 0.72
C SER A 42 4.95 -12.79 1.66
N VAL A 43 4.72 -12.17 2.82
CA VAL A 43 3.65 -12.56 3.75
C VAL A 43 2.28 -12.43 3.10
N ILE A 44 2.02 -11.34 2.37
CA ILE A 44 0.74 -11.15 1.66
C ILE A 44 0.56 -12.24 0.61
N ASN A 45 1.59 -12.54 -0.18
CA ASN A 45 1.51 -13.57 -1.22
C ASN A 45 1.31 -14.99 -0.62
N ARG A 46 2.00 -15.29 0.49
CA ARG A 46 1.87 -16.56 1.22
C ARG A 46 0.46 -16.76 1.79
N PHE A 47 -0.15 -15.69 2.29
CA PHE A 47 -1.49 -15.73 2.91
C PHE A 47 -2.56 -15.08 2.04
N LYS A 48 -2.44 -15.16 0.71
CA LYS A 48 -3.40 -14.56 -0.24
C LYS A 48 -4.84 -15.04 -0.05
N GLY A 49 -5.07 -16.20 0.56
CA GLY A 49 -6.41 -16.69 0.89
C GLY A 49 -7.04 -16.07 2.14
N SER A 50 -6.25 -15.43 3.02
CA SER A 50 -6.72 -14.86 4.28
C SER A 50 -6.91 -13.35 4.16
N GLU A 51 -8.16 -12.92 3.96
CA GLU A 51 -8.53 -11.50 3.88
C GLU A 51 -7.98 -10.70 5.06
N SER A 52 -7.95 -11.30 6.25
CA SER A 52 -7.52 -10.63 7.47
C SER A 52 -6.03 -10.27 7.48
N VAL A 53 -5.18 -11.13 6.91
CA VAL A 53 -3.73 -10.92 6.78
C VAL A 53 -3.45 -9.95 5.64
N VAL A 54 -4.12 -10.14 4.51
CA VAL A 54 -4.02 -9.27 3.33
C VAL A 54 -4.40 -7.83 3.67
N ALA A 55 -5.53 -7.62 4.35
CA ALA A 55 -5.96 -6.29 4.78
C ALA A 55 -4.98 -5.63 5.75
N ALA A 56 -4.41 -6.39 6.68
CA ALA A 56 -3.39 -5.89 7.60
C ALA A 56 -2.08 -5.53 6.86
N GLY A 57 -1.70 -6.33 5.87
CA GLY A 57 -0.55 -6.07 5.00
C GLY A 57 -0.73 -4.78 4.21
N PHE A 58 -1.88 -4.59 3.57
CA PHE A 58 -2.17 -3.35 2.82
C PHE A 58 -2.27 -2.12 3.71
N SER A 59 -2.82 -2.27 4.92
CA SER A 59 -2.78 -1.18 5.90
C SER A 59 -1.35 -0.80 6.28
N CYS A 60 -0.48 -1.80 6.48
CA CYS A 60 0.94 -1.58 6.80
C CYS A 60 1.68 -0.89 5.65
N ILE A 61 1.51 -1.37 4.41
CA ILE A 61 2.08 -0.72 3.22
C ILE A 61 1.56 0.71 3.08
N SER A 62 0.25 0.93 3.23
CA SER A 62 -0.32 2.28 3.16
C SER A 62 0.24 3.22 4.23
N ALA A 63 0.58 2.72 5.41
CA ALA A 63 1.20 3.52 6.47
C ALA A 63 2.63 3.90 6.09
N LEU A 64 3.46 2.91 5.73
CA LEU A 64 4.88 3.09 5.39
C LEU A 64 5.12 3.95 4.13
N THR A 65 4.12 4.05 3.24
CA THR A 65 4.20 4.81 1.99
C THR A 65 3.57 6.20 2.08
N LEU A 66 2.90 6.57 3.18
CA LEU A 66 2.12 7.81 3.25
C LEU A 66 2.97 9.09 3.30
N ARG A 67 4.12 9.04 3.97
CA ARG A 67 4.92 10.24 4.31
C ARG A 67 6.31 10.25 3.69
N SER A 68 6.77 9.09 3.20
CA SER A 68 8.10 8.92 2.64
C SER A 68 8.03 8.46 1.18
N SER A 69 8.41 9.35 0.28
CA SER A 69 8.53 9.08 -1.16
C SER A 69 9.61 8.03 -1.45
N SER A 70 10.67 7.98 -0.64
CA SER A 70 11.70 6.94 -0.72
C SER A 70 11.11 5.56 -0.43
N ASN A 71 10.27 5.43 0.60
CA ASN A 71 9.65 4.16 0.96
C ASN A 71 8.65 3.69 -0.11
N ALA A 72 7.93 4.62 -0.73
CA ALA A 72 7.03 4.34 -1.84
C ALA A 72 7.75 3.68 -3.03
N GLY A 73 8.91 4.20 -3.44
CA GLY A 73 9.73 3.59 -4.49
C GLY A 73 10.18 2.18 -4.15
N VAL A 74 10.66 1.95 -2.92
CA VAL A 74 11.10 0.61 -2.48
C VAL A 74 9.97 -0.41 -2.53
N PHE A 75 8.75 -0.04 -2.09
CA PHE A 75 7.59 -0.94 -2.19
C PHE A 75 7.17 -1.21 -3.63
N TYR A 76 7.30 -0.20 -4.49
CA TYR A 76 7.04 -0.33 -5.92
C TYR A 76 7.98 -1.38 -6.54
N ASP A 77 9.28 -1.22 -6.33
CA ASP A 77 10.31 -2.12 -6.84
C ASP A 77 10.19 -3.55 -6.28
N CYS A 78 9.61 -3.70 -5.08
CA CYS A 78 9.30 -4.99 -4.48
C CYS A 78 8.06 -5.69 -5.10
N GLY A 79 7.39 -5.08 -6.09
CA GLY A 79 6.22 -5.65 -6.75
C GLY A 79 4.92 -5.54 -5.95
N ALA A 80 4.86 -4.64 -4.94
CA ALA A 80 3.66 -4.45 -4.13
C ALA A 80 2.39 -4.10 -4.95
N PRO A 81 2.45 -3.29 -6.04
CA PRO A 81 1.27 -2.98 -6.85
C PRO A 81 0.62 -4.21 -7.47
N ILE A 82 1.42 -5.15 -7.99
CA ILE A 82 0.92 -6.38 -8.62
C ILE A 82 0.20 -7.25 -7.58
N VAL A 83 0.82 -7.46 -6.42
CA VAL A 83 0.23 -8.23 -5.32
C VAL A 83 -1.07 -7.58 -4.81
N MET A 84 -1.11 -6.25 -4.75
CA MET A 84 -2.33 -5.51 -4.38
C MET A 84 -3.46 -5.77 -5.37
N LEU A 85 -3.17 -5.74 -6.67
CA LEU A 85 -4.18 -5.94 -7.71
C LEU A 85 -4.74 -7.35 -7.71
N ASP A 86 -3.88 -8.35 -7.58
CA ASP A 86 -4.30 -9.75 -7.52
C ASP A 86 -5.22 -9.98 -6.31
N ALA A 87 -4.89 -9.40 -5.16
CA ALA A 87 -5.74 -9.47 -3.98
C ALA A 87 -7.05 -8.68 -4.13
N MET A 88 -7.05 -7.54 -4.83
CA MET A 88 -8.27 -6.79 -5.12
C MET A 88 -9.23 -7.59 -6.01
N LYS A 89 -8.70 -8.33 -7.00
CA LYS A 89 -9.48 -9.27 -7.83
C LYS A 89 -10.02 -10.44 -7.01
N GLN A 90 -9.24 -10.91 -6.03
CA GLN A 90 -9.60 -12.03 -5.17
C GLN A 90 -10.66 -11.65 -4.11
N PHE A 91 -10.62 -10.42 -3.59
CA PHE A 91 -11.52 -9.94 -2.54
C PHE A 91 -12.35 -8.71 -2.98
N PRO A 92 -13.16 -8.80 -4.05
CA PRO A 92 -13.87 -7.65 -4.62
C PRO A 92 -15.00 -7.12 -3.72
N LYS A 93 -15.43 -7.89 -2.72
CA LYS A 93 -16.48 -7.50 -1.77
C LYS A 93 -15.94 -6.88 -0.47
N SER A 94 -14.63 -6.92 -0.25
CA SER A 94 -14.02 -6.42 0.98
C SER A 94 -13.69 -4.93 0.88
N HIS A 95 -14.63 -4.09 1.32
CA HIS A 95 -14.43 -2.63 1.34
C HIS A 95 -13.17 -2.20 2.11
N LYS A 96 -12.81 -2.93 3.19
CA LYS A 96 -11.59 -2.63 3.97
C LYS A 96 -10.34 -2.89 3.14
N THR A 97 -10.23 -4.08 2.56
CA THR A 97 -9.07 -4.49 1.75
C THR A 97 -8.91 -3.58 0.54
N LEU A 98 -10.00 -3.33 -0.19
CA LEU A 98 -10.01 -2.43 -1.35
C LEU A 98 -9.60 -1.01 -0.96
N ARG A 99 -10.13 -0.46 0.14
CA ARG A 99 -9.76 0.88 0.61
C ARG A 99 -8.28 0.98 0.96
N HIS A 100 -7.73 -0.01 1.66
CA HIS A 100 -6.31 -0.02 2.02
C HIS A 100 -5.42 -0.15 0.78
N ALA A 101 -5.78 -1.03 -0.15
CA ALA A 101 -5.08 -1.17 -1.43
C ALA A 101 -5.09 0.13 -2.23
N CYS A 102 -6.25 0.76 -2.45
CA CYS A 102 -6.34 2.02 -3.16
C CYS A 102 -5.54 3.15 -2.50
N ARG A 103 -5.53 3.23 -1.16
CA ARG A 103 -4.73 4.22 -0.43
C ARG A 103 -3.23 4.01 -0.64
N ALA A 104 -2.77 2.76 -0.55
CA ALA A 104 -1.36 2.44 -0.77
C ALA A 104 -0.94 2.70 -2.21
N ILE A 105 -1.73 2.26 -3.19
CA ILE A 105 -1.48 2.50 -4.62
C ILE A 105 -1.38 4.00 -4.90
N ARG A 106 -2.33 4.81 -4.40
CA ARG A 106 -2.28 6.27 -4.53
C ARG A 106 -1.03 6.87 -3.90
N ASN A 107 -0.67 6.42 -2.70
CA ASN A 107 0.53 6.91 -2.02
C ASN A 107 1.78 6.60 -2.85
N MET A 108 1.85 5.42 -3.48
CA MET A 108 2.94 5.07 -4.39
C MET A 108 2.92 5.89 -5.70
N ALA A 109 1.73 6.11 -6.28
CA ALA A 109 1.54 6.86 -7.54
C ALA A 109 1.88 8.35 -7.43
N ASN A 110 1.66 8.98 -6.27
CA ASN A 110 2.01 10.39 -6.04
C ASN A 110 3.52 10.66 -6.08
N HIS A 111 4.36 9.62 -6.11
CA HIS A 111 5.80 9.76 -5.92
C HIS A 111 6.64 9.20 -7.09
N GLY A 112 6.04 8.92 -8.26
CA GLY A 112 6.77 8.60 -9.51
C GLY A 112 5.89 8.53 -10.77
N VAL A 113 6.36 9.10 -11.88
CA VAL A 113 5.63 9.20 -13.18
C VAL A 113 5.30 7.83 -13.78
N ALA A 114 6.18 6.84 -13.60
CA ALA A 114 5.93 5.46 -14.02
C ALA A 114 4.80 4.81 -13.20
N VAL A 115 4.83 5.02 -11.87
CA VAL A 115 3.91 4.43 -10.91
C VAL A 115 2.46 4.88 -11.15
N GLU A 116 2.28 6.14 -11.55
CA GLU A 116 0.96 6.66 -11.89
C GLU A 116 0.34 5.96 -13.11
N ALA A 117 1.14 5.68 -14.15
CA ALA A 117 0.66 5.02 -15.37
C ALA A 117 0.24 3.57 -15.11
N GLU A 118 1.04 2.83 -14.32
CA GLU A 118 0.78 1.43 -14.01
C GLU A 118 -0.34 1.27 -12.98
N ALA A 119 -0.41 2.14 -11.97
CA ALA A 119 -1.55 2.23 -11.05
C ALA A 119 -2.85 2.58 -11.76
N LYS A 120 -2.83 3.48 -12.75
CA LYS A 120 -3.99 3.81 -13.58
C LYS A 120 -4.41 2.64 -14.48
N ALA A 121 -3.46 1.97 -15.14
CA ALA A 121 -3.73 0.79 -15.95
C ALA A 121 -4.38 -0.32 -15.10
N ALA A 122 -3.79 -0.58 -13.95
CA ALA A 122 -4.26 -1.51 -12.94
C ALA A 122 -5.69 -1.24 -12.44
N LEU A 123 -6.02 0.01 -12.13
CA LEU A 123 -7.37 0.39 -11.69
C LEU A 123 -8.39 0.32 -12.84
N ARG A 124 -7.98 0.63 -14.08
CA ARG A 124 -8.79 0.46 -15.29
C ARG A 124 -9.11 -1.01 -15.55
N ASP A 125 -8.12 -1.89 -15.41
CA ASP A 125 -8.27 -3.34 -15.62
C ASP A 125 -9.18 -4.00 -14.57
N LEU A 126 -9.39 -3.35 -13.41
CA LEU A 126 -10.37 -3.75 -12.41
C LEU A 126 -11.80 -3.25 -12.70
N GLY A 127 -12.01 -2.50 -13.79
CA GLY A 127 -13.31 -1.88 -14.11
C GLY A 127 -13.73 -0.78 -13.14
N LEU A 128 -12.81 -0.30 -12.28
CA LEU A 128 -13.06 0.82 -11.37
C LEU A 128 -12.97 2.14 -12.16
N LYS A 129 -14.07 2.89 -12.20
CA LYS A 129 -14.10 4.23 -12.78
C LYS A 129 -13.39 5.20 -11.83
N VAL A 130 -12.13 5.50 -12.11
CA VAL A 130 -11.33 6.42 -11.29
C VAL A 130 -11.43 7.83 -11.87
N GLU A 131 -12.22 8.68 -11.24
CA GLU A 131 -12.18 10.12 -11.49
C GLU A 131 -11.19 10.76 -10.51
N LEU A 132 -9.97 11.05 -10.98
CA LEU A 132 -9.02 11.85 -10.22
C LEU A 132 -9.44 13.32 -10.35
N LYS A 133 -10.14 13.84 -9.32
CA LYS A 133 -10.31 15.29 -9.15
C LYS A 133 -9.06 15.86 -8.51
N GLU A 134 -8.28 16.60 -9.30
CA GLU A 134 -7.20 17.44 -8.77
C GLU A 134 -7.80 18.55 -7.89
N PRO A 135 -7.51 18.61 -6.57
CA PRO A 135 -8.13 19.59 -5.67
C PRO A 135 -7.60 21.02 -5.86
N TRP A 136 -6.53 21.23 -6.63
CA TRP A 136 -5.97 22.55 -6.87
C TRP A 136 -5.66 22.75 -8.36
N THR A 137 -6.59 23.36 -9.08
CA THR A 137 -6.20 24.21 -10.21
C THR A 137 -5.93 25.58 -9.60
N GLY A 138 -4.66 25.85 -9.27
CA GLY A 138 -4.25 27.17 -8.82
C GLY A 138 -4.50 28.17 -9.95
N LYS A 139 -5.67 28.82 -9.96
CA LYS A 139 -5.86 30.06 -10.71
C LYS A 139 -4.93 31.06 -10.04
N SER A 140 -3.76 31.29 -10.63
CA SER A 140 -2.91 32.43 -10.35
C SER A 140 -3.76 33.69 -10.46
N ILE A 141 -4.17 34.24 -9.32
CA ILE A 141 -4.74 35.58 -9.25
C ILE A 141 -3.59 36.51 -9.59
N ALA A 142 -3.61 37.07 -10.81
CA ALA A 142 -2.70 38.13 -11.17
C ALA A 142 -2.93 39.30 -10.21
N LEU A 143 -1.94 39.60 -9.37
CA LEU A 143 -1.92 40.84 -8.59
C LEU A 143 -1.80 41.99 -9.60
N GLN A 144 -2.89 42.74 -9.76
CA GLN A 144 -2.86 44.02 -10.45
C GLN A 144 -2.20 45.02 -9.49
N ASN A 145 -1.03 45.53 -9.90
CA ASN A 145 -0.36 46.66 -9.26
C ASN A 145 -1.08 47.97 -9.56
#